data_AF-A0A939U2E2-F1
#
_entry.id   AF-A0A939U2E2-F1
#
_cell.length_a   1.000
_cell.length_b   1.000
_cell.length_c   1.000
_cell.angle_alpha   90.00
_cell.angle_beta   90.00
_cell.angle_gamma   90.00
#
_symmetry.space_group_name_H-M   'P 1'
#
loop_
_entity.id
_entity.type
_entity.pdbx_description
1 polymer ?
#
loop_
_entity_poly.entity_id
_entity_poly.type
_entity_poly.pdbx_seq_one_letter_code
_entity_poly.pdbx_strand_id
1 'polypeptide(L)'
;MKINIYYGGRGLIEDPTLYVLNKITEVLNELRVEVNRFNLYEQKGGIAMLPNTMKDADAAVLAVSVEWYGIGGLMQQFLDACWLYADKNKLKKLYMFPVVISTSLGEREAEYHLIRSWELLGGVSFPGICAYAEDHVDFETNSAYGKMIEQAAENMYRTVNHKVVSYPSSTAAGGTVAVSGSPIDLTPQESEQLSIYVSDETFVKKQKEDVAKLTKLYLDKLDQTGDEDKQEFIAEFKKAFVSPEPDFSAVYQIMMTDTERDLVLEVENGKLKVYYGTVQSPNVLAKTTREIVNKLVNGRVTFQGAFMSSQLTCKGDFKLLRS
;
A
#
# COMPACT_ATOMS: atom_id res chain seq x y z
N MET A 1 -3.58 23.61 31.09
CA MET A 1 -4.41 23.70 29.89
C MET A 1 -3.98 22.61 28.95
N LYS A 2 -4.91 21.87 28.35
CA LYS A 2 -4.63 20.74 27.47
C LYS A 2 -5.28 20.96 26.10
N ILE A 3 -4.48 20.86 25.04
CA ILE A 3 -4.93 21.02 23.66
C ILE A 3 -4.62 19.74 22.88
N ASN A 4 -5.65 19.15 22.27
CA ASN A 4 -5.46 18.00 21.40
C ASN A 4 -5.44 18.46 19.94
N ILE A 5 -4.45 18.01 19.17
CA ILE A 5 -4.34 18.25 17.73
C ILE A 5 -4.73 16.98 17.01
N TYR A 6 -5.73 17.04 16.13
CA TYR A 6 -6.11 15.94 15.25
C TYR A 6 -5.71 16.31 13.83
N TYR A 7 -4.76 15.57 13.27
CA TYR A 7 -4.22 15.84 11.94
C TYR A 7 -4.71 14.80 10.94
N GLY A 8 -5.51 15.25 9.97
CA GLY A 8 -6.16 14.45 8.94
C GLY A 8 -5.41 14.34 7.61
N GLY A 9 -4.21 14.90 7.51
CA GLY A 9 -3.35 14.71 6.34
C GLY A 9 -2.69 13.32 6.30
N ARG A 10 -1.80 13.12 5.32
CA ARG A 10 -1.17 11.81 5.06
C ARG A 10 0.19 11.62 5.73
N GLY A 11 0.74 12.66 6.37
CA GLY A 11 2.07 12.60 6.98
C GLY A 11 3.21 12.60 5.97
N LEU A 12 3.00 13.21 4.79
CA LEU A 12 4.07 13.42 3.82
C LEU A 12 5.06 14.44 4.40
N ILE A 13 6.37 14.20 4.24
CA ILE A 13 7.42 15.07 4.79
C ILE A 13 7.28 16.51 4.27
N GLU A 14 6.88 16.65 3.01
CA GLU A 14 6.72 17.94 2.31
C GLU A 14 5.36 18.61 2.59
N ASP A 15 4.58 18.12 3.55
CA ASP A 15 3.27 18.71 3.85
C ASP A 15 3.42 19.97 4.72
N PRO A 16 3.11 21.17 4.19
CA PRO A 16 3.26 22.42 4.92
C PRO A 16 2.36 22.51 6.16
N THR A 17 1.30 21.70 6.24
CA THR A 17 0.47 21.60 7.45
C THR A 17 1.28 21.09 8.65
N LEU A 18 2.24 20.19 8.42
CA LEU A 18 3.11 19.67 9.48
C LEU A 18 3.98 20.77 10.07
N TYR A 19 4.53 21.65 9.22
CA TYR A 19 5.30 22.81 9.66
C TYR A 19 4.44 23.73 10.56
N VAL A 20 3.23 24.07 10.11
CA VAL A 20 2.29 24.89 10.90
C VAL A 20 1.99 24.24 12.25
N LEU A 21 1.70 22.94 12.27
CA LEU A 21 1.41 22.22 13.51
C LEU A 21 2.61 22.16 14.46
N ASN A 22 3.81 21.96 13.93
CA ASN A 22 5.04 21.94 14.74
C ASN A 22 5.26 23.31 15.38
N LYS A 23 5.11 24.38 14.59
CA LYS A 23 5.25 25.76 15.07
C LYS A 23 4.20 26.15 16.12
N ILE A 24 2.94 25.75 15.91
CA ILE A 24 1.89 25.91 16.93
C ILE A 24 2.26 25.15 18.21
N THR A 25 2.76 23.91 18.07
CA THR A 25 3.13 23.07 19.20
C THR A 25 4.30 23.67 19.99
N GLU A 26 5.31 24.22 19.31
CA GLU A 26 6.44 24.94 19.92
C GLU A 26 5.93 26.10 20.80
N VAL A 27 5.14 27.01 20.23
CA VAL A 27 4.62 28.19 20.95
C VAL A 27 3.75 27.78 22.13
N LEU A 28 2.87 26.79 21.95
CA LEU A 28 2.01 26.31 23.03
C LEU A 28 2.82 25.63 24.16
N ASN A 29 3.88 24.88 23.82
CA ASN A 29 4.77 24.28 24.81
C ASN A 29 5.55 25.34 25.59
N GLU A 30 6.03 26.40 24.94
CA GLU A 30 6.65 27.56 25.61
C GLU A 30 5.70 28.21 26.63
N LEU A 31 4.41 28.27 26.30
CA LEU A 31 3.33 28.75 27.17
C LEU A 31 2.85 27.71 28.21
N ARG A 32 3.57 26.57 28.36
CA ARG A 32 3.27 25.48 29.31
C ARG A 32 1.90 24.84 29.11
N VAL A 33 1.45 24.74 27.87
CA VAL A 33 0.25 23.99 27.47
C VAL A 33 0.64 22.54 27.20
N GLU A 34 -0.16 21.59 27.70
CA GLU A 34 0.00 20.19 27.31
C GLU A 34 -0.61 19.99 25.93
N VAL A 35 0.23 19.69 24.93
CA VAL A 35 -0.20 19.44 23.55
C VAL A 35 -0.12 17.95 23.23
N ASN A 36 -1.25 17.32 22.89
CA ASN A 36 -1.29 15.94 22.43
C ASN A 36 -1.68 15.88 20.97
N ARG A 37 -0.79 15.35 20.12
CA ARG A 37 -1.02 15.25 18.68
C ARG A 37 -1.41 13.83 18.28
N PHE A 38 -2.53 13.72 17.57
CA PHE A 38 -3.07 12.50 17.00
C PHE A 38 -3.02 12.58 15.48
N ASN A 39 -2.11 11.82 14.88
CA ASN A 39 -2.02 11.64 13.44
C ASN A 39 -3.06 10.59 13.02
N LEU A 40 -4.13 11.02 12.34
CA LEU A 40 -5.25 10.12 12.01
C LEU A 40 -4.83 9.00 11.05
N TYR A 41 -3.81 9.23 10.22
CA TYR A 41 -3.27 8.21 9.32
C TYR A 41 -2.55 7.06 10.05
N GLU A 42 -2.08 7.28 11.28
CA GLU A 42 -1.46 6.26 12.14
C GLU A 42 -2.52 5.48 12.94
N GLN A 43 -3.67 6.12 13.17
CA GLN A 43 -4.73 5.62 14.05
C GLN A 43 -5.94 5.08 13.28
N LYS A 44 -5.80 4.65 12.01
CA LYS A 44 -6.93 4.29 11.12
C LYS A 44 -7.96 3.33 11.75
N GLY A 45 -7.49 2.30 12.47
CA GLY A 45 -8.37 1.34 13.17
C GLY A 45 -8.91 1.85 14.52
N GLY A 46 -8.30 2.89 15.09
CA GLY A 46 -8.62 3.48 16.38
C GLY A 46 -9.37 4.82 16.33
N ILE A 47 -9.68 5.36 15.14
CA ILE A 47 -10.32 6.68 14.99
C ILE A 47 -11.62 6.77 15.80
N ALA A 48 -12.40 5.68 15.85
CA ALA A 48 -13.64 5.60 16.62
C ALA A 48 -13.46 5.88 18.12
N MET A 49 -12.27 5.65 18.67
CA MET A 49 -11.95 5.81 20.09
C MET A 49 -11.34 7.17 20.42
N LEU A 50 -10.83 7.90 19.42
CA LEU A 50 -10.23 9.22 19.60
C LEU A 50 -11.17 10.26 20.24
N PRO A 51 -12.50 10.23 20.05
CA PRO A 51 -13.39 11.13 20.79
C PRO A 51 -13.24 11.08 22.31
N ASN A 52 -12.83 9.93 22.87
CA ASN A 52 -12.60 9.80 24.31
C ASN A 52 -11.44 10.66 24.82
N THR A 53 -10.45 10.98 23.97
CA THR A 53 -9.28 11.79 24.38
C THR A 53 -9.66 13.27 24.60
N MET A 54 -10.84 13.69 24.11
CA MET A 54 -11.37 15.05 24.31
C MET A 54 -11.95 15.29 25.71
N LYS A 55 -12.18 14.24 26.52
CA LYS A 55 -12.74 14.37 27.87
C LYS A 55 -11.90 15.30 28.76
N ASP A 56 -10.58 15.20 28.62
CA ASP A 56 -9.61 15.97 29.41
C ASP A 56 -9.07 17.19 28.67
N ALA A 57 -9.46 17.41 27.42
CA ALA A 57 -9.00 18.56 26.63
C ALA A 57 -9.81 19.83 26.96
N ASP A 58 -9.14 20.98 26.86
CA ASP A 58 -9.73 22.33 26.92
C ASP A 58 -9.99 22.88 25.52
N ALA A 59 -9.21 22.46 24.53
CA ALA A 59 -9.42 22.77 23.12
C ALA A 59 -8.96 21.66 22.18
N ALA A 60 -9.47 21.69 20.96
CA ALA A 60 -9.09 20.84 19.85
C ALA A 60 -8.56 21.70 18.68
N VAL A 61 -7.54 21.20 17.99
CA VAL A 61 -7.10 21.72 16.70
C VAL A 61 -7.44 20.67 15.66
N LEU A 62 -8.26 21.03 14.67
CA LEU A 62 -8.57 20.15 13.54
C LEU A 62 -7.73 20.60 12.35
N ALA A 63 -6.74 19.79 12.00
CA ALA A 63 -5.76 20.13 10.99
C ALA A 63 -5.90 19.24 9.75
N VAL A 64 -5.91 19.86 8.58
CA VAL A 64 -6.16 19.17 7.32
C VAL A 64 -5.29 19.75 6.20
N SER A 65 -4.74 18.84 5.40
CA SER A 65 -4.00 19.15 4.18
C SER A 65 -4.92 18.94 2.98
N VAL A 66 -5.19 20.00 2.23
CA VAL A 66 -6.12 19.99 1.08
C VAL A 66 -5.32 19.85 -0.21
N GLU A 67 -5.38 18.67 -0.81
CA GLU A 67 -4.72 18.40 -2.09
C GLU A 67 -5.66 18.49 -3.30
N TRP A 68 -6.94 18.18 -3.11
CA TRP A 68 -7.96 18.26 -4.17
C TRP A 68 -9.19 19.04 -3.73
N TYR A 69 -9.99 18.49 -2.81
CA TYR A 69 -11.18 19.15 -2.29
C TYR A 69 -11.63 18.53 -0.97
N GLY A 70 -12.15 19.39 -0.08
CA GLY A 70 -12.75 18.98 1.18
C GLY A 70 -11.72 18.58 2.25
N ILE A 71 -12.23 17.99 3.32
CA ILE A 71 -11.46 17.77 4.56
C ILE A 71 -10.73 16.41 4.61
N GLY A 72 -10.83 15.60 3.56
CA GLY A 72 -10.27 14.26 3.51
C GLY A 72 -11.06 13.22 4.33
N GLY A 73 -10.91 11.94 3.94
CA GLY A 73 -11.69 10.84 4.53
C GLY A 73 -11.37 10.56 6.00
N LEU A 74 -10.12 10.72 6.42
CA LEU A 74 -9.72 10.46 7.81
C LEU A 74 -10.32 11.49 8.78
N MET A 75 -10.30 12.77 8.41
CA MET A 75 -10.93 13.81 9.22
C MET A 75 -12.44 13.66 9.24
N GLN A 76 -13.05 13.31 8.09
CA GLN A 76 -14.49 13.01 8.04
C GLN A 76 -14.85 11.86 8.99
N GLN A 77 -14.11 10.75 8.95
CA GLN A 77 -14.31 9.61 9.85
C GLN A 77 -14.17 10.00 11.33
N PHE A 78 -13.22 10.89 11.65
CA PHE A 78 -13.06 11.41 13.00
C PHE A 78 -14.27 12.25 13.44
N LEU A 79 -14.79 13.13 12.57
CA LEU A 79 -15.99 13.92 12.86
C LEU A 79 -17.24 13.04 13.00
N ASP A 80 -17.38 12.00 12.17
CA ASP A 80 -18.46 11.01 12.29
C ASP A 80 -18.34 10.26 13.63
N ALA A 81 -17.12 9.88 14.04
CA ALA A 81 -16.89 9.29 15.35
C ALA A 81 -17.22 10.27 16.49
N CYS A 82 -16.93 11.56 16.35
CA CYS A 82 -17.35 12.58 17.31
C CYS A 82 -18.88 12.71 17.37
N TRP A 83 -19.57 12.54 16.24
CA TRP A 83 -21.02 12.53 16.21
C TRP A 83 -21.58 11.36 17.02
N LEU A 84 -21.02 10.16 16.86
CA LEU A 84 -21.52 8.93 17.47
C LEU A 84 -21.10 8.76 18.94
N TYR A 85 -19.85 9.07 19.29
CA TYR A 85 -19.23 8.60 20.54
C TYR A 85 -18.75 9.73 21.46
N ALA A 86 -18.67 10.99 21.00
CA ALA A 86 -18.23 12.07 21.86
C ALA A 86 -19.30 12.48 22.88
N ASP A 87 -18.87 12.78 24.10
CA ASP A 87 -19.72 13.39 25.12
C ASP A 87 -20.15 14.80 24.68
N LYS A 88 -21.44 14.95 24.36
CA LYS A 88 -22.04 16.21 23.90
C LYS A 88 -21.98 17.32 24.95
N ASN A 89 -21.99 16.98 26.24
CA ASN A 89 -21.89 17.97 27.31
C ASN A 89 -20.49 18.56 27.39
N LYS A 90 -19.47 17.73 27.13
CA LYS A 90 -18.08 18.19 27.04
C LYS A 90 -17.84 18.98 25.76
N LEU A 91 -18.33 18.50 24.61
CA LEU A 91 -18.16 19.19 23.32
C LEU A 91 -18.69 20.63 23.35
N LYS A 92 -19.82 20.88 24.00
CA LYS A 92 -20.40 22.24 24.16
C LYS A 92 -19.46 23.27 24.80
N LYS A 93 -18.47 22.80 25.55
CA LYS A 93 -17.48 23.65 26.24
C LYS A 93 -16.11 23.60 25.59
N LEU A 94 -15.93 22.79 24.55
CA LEU A 94 -14.65 22.55 23.90
C LEU A 94 -14.46 23.53 22.75
N TYR A 95 -13.38 24.30 22.83
CA TYR A 95 -12.96 25.21 21.77
C TYR A 95 -12.32 24.44 20.62
N MET A 96 -12.58 24.84 19.38
CA MET A 96 -11.94 24.28 18.20
C MET A 96 -11.32 25.36 17.32
N PHE A 97 -10.12 25.08 16.84
CA PHE A 97 -9.40 25.92 15.89
C PHE A 97 -9.07 25.10 14.63
N PRO A 98 -9.55 25.53 13.44
CA PRO A 98 -9.21 24.86 12.19
C PRO A 98 -7.80 25.24 11.75
N VAL A 99 -7.04 24.29 11.22
CA VAL A 99 -5.77 24.53 10.53
C VAL A 99 -5.87 23.87 9.16
N VAL A 100 -6.04 24.66 8.11
CA VAL A 100 -6.25 24.16 6.76
C VAL A 100 -5.20 24.75 5.84
N ILE A 101 -4.37 23.89 5.27
CA ILE A 101 -3.37 24.29 4.28
C ILE A 101 -3.65 23.55 2.98
N SER A 102 -3.78 24.28 1.88
CA SER A 102 -3.91 23.72 0.53
C SER A 102 -2.61 23.84 -0.25
N THR A 103 -2.29 22.82 -1.05
CA THR A 103 -1.26 22.92 -2.11
C THR A 103 -1.88 23.20 -3.48
N SER A 104 -3.22 23.25 -3.55
CA SER A 104 -3.99 23.53 -4.75
C SER A 104 -5.08 24.56 -4.48
N LEU A 105 -6.35 24.16 -4.47
CA LEU A 105 -7.50 25.04 -4.21
C LEU A 105 -8.43 24.37 -3.20
N GLY A 106 -9.24 25.16 -2.49
CA GLY A 106 -10.35 24.65 -1.68
C GLY A 106 -10.12 24.72 -0.17
N GLU A 107 -9.07 25.42 0.29
CA GLU A 107 -8.80 25.62 1.71
C GLU A 107 -9.94 26.33 2.42
N ARG A 108 -10.60 27.31 1.77
CA ARG A 108 -11.70 28.07 2.37
C ARG A 108 -12.94 27.21 2.55
N GLU A 109 -13.26 26.37 1.57
CA GLU A 109 -14.37 25.42 1.64
C GLU A 109 -14.12 24.36 2.70
N ALA A 110 -12.89 23.86 2.80
CA ALA A 110 -12.50 22.90 3.83
C ALA A 110 -12.53 23.52 5.24
N GLU A 111 -12.04 24.75 5.42
CA GLU A 111 -12.13 25.49 6.69
C GLU A 111 -13.60 25.67 7.10
N TYR A 112 -14.44 26.15 6.17
CA TYR A 112 -15.86 26.31 6.42
C TYR A 112 -16.51 24.98 6.78
N HIS A 113 -16.15 23.89 6.10
CA HIS A 113 -16.66 22.55 6.41
C HIS A 113 -16.28 22.12 7.84
N LEU A 114 -15.01 22.30 8.28
CA LEU A 114 -14.62 21.97 9.65
C LEU A 114 -15.38 22.78 10.70
N ILE A 115 -15.51 24.10 10.48
CA ILE A 115 -16.25 25.00 11.37
C ILE A 115 -17.70 24.53 11.50
N ARG A 116 -18.38 24.31 10.36
CA ARG A 116 -19.78 23.89 10.34
C ARG A 116 -19.99 22.54 10.99
N SER A 117 -19.14 21.55 10.70
CA SER A 117 -19.22 20.22 11.31
C SER A 117 -19.04 20.29 12.82
N TRP A 118 -18.10 21.11 13.31
CA TRP A 118 -17.89 21.27 14.75
C TRP A 118 -19.03 22.00 15.46
N GLU A 119 -19.57 23.07 14.86
CA GLU A 119 -20.75 23.75 15.38
C GLU A 119 -21.97 22.82 15.44
N LEU A 120 -22.15 21.95 14.43
CA LEU A 120 -23.24 20.96 14.40
C LEU A 120 -23.08 19.89 15.49
N LEU A 121 -21.84 19.52 15.85
CA LEU A 121 -21.55 18.68 17.02
C LEU A 121 -21.88 19.38 18.35
N GLY A 122 -22.12 20.70 18.31
CA GLY A 122 -22.45 21.54 19.45
C GLY A 122 -21.24 22.25 20.07
N GLY A 123 -20.05 22.13 19.48
CA GLY A 123 -18.84 22.78 19.98
C GLY A 123 -18.68 24.24 19.55
N VAL A 124 -17.68 24.93 20.11
CA VAL A 124 -17.42 26.34 19.82
C VAL A 124 -16.19 26.49 18.94
N SER A 125 -16.37 26.95 17.71
CA SER A 125 -15.25 27.22 16.78
C SER A 125 -14.75 28.66 16.91
N PHE A 126 -13.44 28.83 16.79
CA PHE A 126 -12.78 30.12 16.69
C PHE A 126 -11.94 30.19 15.40
N PRO A 127 -11.60 31.40 14.92
CA PRO A 127 -10.71 31.55 13.77
C PRO A 127 -9.38 30.85 14.01
N GLY A 128 -8.93 30.09 13.02
CA GLY A 128 -7.66 29.39 13.04
C GLY A 128 -6.75 29.84 11.88
N ILE A 129 -6.10 28.89 11.24
CA ILE A 129 -5.19 29.14 10.11
C ILE A 129 -5.79 28.53 8.84
N CYS A 130 -5.86 29.34 7.79
CA CYS A 130 -6.34 28.93 6.47
C CYS A 130 -5.39 29.56 5.44
N ALA A 131 -4.63 28.74 4.71
CA ALA A 131 -3.60 29.24 3.79
C ALA A 131 -3.39 28.33 2.58
N TYR A 132 -2.85 28.92 1.52
CA TYR A 132 -2.34 28.22 0.35
C TYR A 132 -0.81 28.23 0.37
N ALA A 133 -0.21 27.07 0.15
CA ALA A 133 1.23 26.85 0.13
C ALA A 133 1.59 25.94 -1.05
N GLU A 134 1.93 26.55 -2.19
CA GLU A 134 2.34 25.83 -3.41
C GLU A 134 3.69 25.13 -3.24
N ASP A 135 4.67 25.87 -2.72
CA ASP A 135 6.01 25.37 -2.41
C ASP A 135 6.21 25.36 -0.89
N HIS A 136 6.39 24.16 -0.34
CA HIS A 136 6.61 23.98 1.09
C HIS A 136 7.91 24.66 1.57
N VAL A 137 8.96 24.71 0.75
CA VAL A 137 10.25 25.31 1.15
C VAL A 137 10.11 26.81 1.32
N ASP A 138 9.49 27.49 0.37
CA ASP A 138 9.23 28.92 0.44
C ASP A 138 8.28 29.25 1.60
N PHE A 139 7.28 28.40 1.85
CA PHE A 139 6.35 28.58 2.95
C PHE A 139 7.04 28.47 4.32
N GLU A 140 7.92 27.47 4.48
CA GLU A 140 8.65 27.21 5.73
C GLU A 140 9.74 28.26 6.02
N THR A 141 10.45 28.71 4.98
CA THR A 141 11.55 29.67 5.13
C THR A 141 11.08 31.12 5.29
N ASN A 142 9.83 31.42 4.98
CA ASN A 142 9.29 32.77 5.10
C ASN A 142 9.01 33.16 6.55
N SER A 143 9.88 34.04 7.07
CA SER A 143 9.77 34.56 8.45
C SER A 143 8.45 35.29 8.75
N ALA A 144 7.79 35.88 7.75
CA ALA A 144 6.51 36.56 7.96
C ALA A 144 5.39 35.55 8.22
N TYR A 145 5.36 34.44 7.47
CA TYR A 145 4.39 33.35 7.70
C TYR A 145 4.63 32.69 9.05
N GLY A 146 5.90 32.46 9.42
CA GLY A 146 6.25 31.98 10.76
C GLY A 146 5.66 32.84 11.88
N LYS A 147 5.82 34.17 11.80
CA LYS A 147 5.24 35.11 12.78
C LYS A 147 3.71 35.09 12.80
N MET A 148 3.05 34.93 11.65
CA MET A 148 1.59 34.82 11.59
C MET A 148 1.09 33.54 12.29
N ILE A 149 1.81 32.42 12.13
CA ILE A 149 1.50 31.16 12.81
C ILE A 149 1.70 31.30 14.33
N GLU A 150 2.80 31.93 14.76
CA GLU A 150 3.08 32.22 16.18
C GLU A 150 1.95 33.07 16.79
N GLN A 151 1.58 34.16 16.12
CA GLN A 151 0.50 35.04 16.57
C GLN A 151 -0.86 34.32 16.62
N ALA A 152 -1.12 33.41 15.69
CA ALA A 152 -2.33 32.57 15.71
C ALA A 152 -2.31 31.64 16.94
N ALA A 153 -1.19 30.96 17.22
CA ALA A 153 -1.06 30.08 18.39
C ALA A 153 -1.22 30.84 19.72
N GLU A 154 -0.65 32.04 19.84
CA GLU A 154 -0.84 32.90 21.02
C GLU A 154 -2.31 33.32 21.20
N ASN A 155 -2.97 33.68 20.08
CA ASN A 155 -4.39 34.02 20.10
C ASN A 155 -5.26 32.83 20.52
N MET A 156 -4.92 31.61 20.07
CA MET A 156 -5.57 30.37 20.50
C MET A 156 -5.41 30.18 22.01
N TYR A 157 -4.18 30.28 22.51
CA TYR A 157 -3.89 30.20 23.94
C TYR A 157 -4.73 31.20 24.75
N ARG A 158 -4.73 32.47 24.34
CA ARG A 158 -5.47 33.53 25.03
C ARG A 158 -6.96 33.27 25.05
N THR A 159 -7.51 32.78 23.93
CA THR A 159 -8.94 32.48 23.79
C THR A 159 -9.38 31.42 24.79
N VAL A 160 -8.63 30.32 24.89
CA VAL A 160 -8.93 29.21 25.80
C VAL A 160 -8.69 29.63 27.25
N ASN A 161 -7.56 30.28 27.54
CA ASN A 161 -7.19 30.68 28.90
C ASN A 161 -8.16 31.73 29.50
N HIS A 162 -8.61 32.70 28.69
CA HIS A 162 -9.56 33.72 29.13
C HIS A 162 -11.02 33.26 29.02
N LYS A 163 -11.27 32.04 28.54
CA LYS A 163 -12.61 31.49 28.30
C LYS A 163 -13.48 32.47 27.50
N VAL A 164 -12.93 32.97 26.40
CA VAL A 164 -13.62 33.95 25.55
C VAL A 164 -14.94 33.35 25.08
N VAL A 165 -16.00 34.13 25.20
CA VAL A 165 -17.35 33.73 24.79
C VAL A 165 -17.59 34.22 23.37
N SER A 166 -18.08 33.33 22.50
CA SER A 166 -18.47 33.69 21.15
C SER A 166 -19.84 34.37 21.14
N TYR A 167 -20.10 35.23 20.14
CA TYR A 167 -21.44 35.76 19.91
C TYR A 167 -22.43 34.62 19.60
N PRO A 168 -23.73 34.78 19.92
CA PRO A 168 -24.74 33.81 19.54
C PRO A 168 -24.85 33.71 18.02
N SER A 169 -24.75 32.50 17.47
CA SER A 169 -24.90 32.22 16.05
C SER A 169 -26.29 31.63 15.74
N SER A 170 -26.73 31.74 14.48
CA SER A 170 -27.98 31.11 14.04
C SER A 170 -27.95 29.59 14.19
N THR A 171 -26.79 28.96 14.02
CA THR A 171 -26.57 27.53 14.29
C THR A 171 -26.80 27.19 15.76
N ALA A 172 -26.33 28.05 16.68
CA ALA A 172 -26.53 27.86 18.12
C ALA A 172 -27.99 28.15 18.55
N ALA A 173 -28.66 29.10 17.89
CA ALA A 173 -30.03 29.49 18.21
C ALA A 173 -31.11 28.56 17.62
N GLY A 174 -30.82 27.91 16.49
CA GLY A 174 -31.76 27.01 15.81
C GLY A 174 -32.08 25.72 16.58
N GLY A 175 -31.42 25.50 17.72
CA GLY A 175 -31.47 24.24 18.44
C GLY A 175 -30.82 23.15 17.61
N THR A 176 -30.26 22.17 18.29
CA THR A 176 -29.73 20.96 17.67
C THR A 176 -30.92 20.22 17.02
N VAL A 177 -31.24 20.51 15.75
CA VAL A 177 -32.32 19.88 14.97
C VAL A 177 -32.16 18.34 14.89
N ALA A 178 -31.07 17.78 15.41
CA ALA A 178 -30.76 16.36 15.38
C ALA A 178 -30.43 15.73 16.75
N VAL A 179 -30.82 16.31 17.90
CA VAL A 179 -30.70 15.62 19.21
C VAL A 179 -32.00 14.85 19.51
N SER A 180 -32.23 13.80 18.74
CA SER A 180 -33.21 12.75 19.05
C SER A 180 -32.63 11.36 18.76
N GLY A 181 -31.33 11.21 18.93
CA GLY A 181 -30.69 9.93 19.16
C GLY A 181 -29.94 10.04 20.49
N SER A 182 -30.33 9.25 21.48
CA SER A 182 -29.53 9.10 22.71
C SER A 182 -28.10 8.76 22.28
N PRO A 183 -27.05 9.43 22.82
CA PRO A 183 -25.71 8.90 22.67
C PRO A 183 -25.74 7.45 23.14
N ILE A 184 -25.15 6.54 22.37
CA ILE A 184 -24.95 5.17 22.84
C ILE A 184 -23.89 5.32 23.94
N ASP A 185 -24.34 5.34 25.20
CA ASP A 185 -23.45 5.32 26.36
C ASP A 185 -22.78 3.95 26.44
N LEU A 186 -21.75 3.77 25.60
CA LEU A 186 -20.93 2.57 25.61
C LEU A 186 -20.20 2.52 26.95
N THR A 187 -20.39 1.41 27.67
CA THR A 187 -19.56 1.10 28.83
C THR A 187 -18.09 1.00 28.39
N PRO A 188 -17.10 1.25 29.29
CA PRO A 188 -15.68 1.11 28.95
C PRO A 188 -15.37 -0.24 28.27
N GLN A 189 -16.05 -1.30 28.68
CA GLN A 189 -15.95 -2.65 28.13
C GLN A 189 -16.49 -2.76 26.68
N GLU A 190 -17.62 -2.11 26.37
CA GLU A 190 -18.17 -2.09 25.00
C GLU A 190 -17.34 -1.21 24.07
N SER A 191 -16.74 -0.14 24.59
CA SER A 191 -15.80 0.70 23.84
C SER A 191 -14.51 -0.04 23.48
N GLU A 192 -13.98 -0.85 24.40
CA GLU A 192 -12.83 -1.73 24.14
C GLU A 192 -13.21 -2.84 23.14
N GLN A 193 -14.39 -3.45 23.25
CA GLN A 193 -14.84 -4.47 22.30
C GLN A 193 -15.02 -3.89 20.89
N LEU A 194 -15.61 -2.70 20.75
CA LEU A 194 -15.71 -2.02 19.44
C LEU A 194 -14.33 -1.69 18.87
N SER A 195 -13.36 -1.31 19.71
CA SER A 195 -11.97 -1.10 19.26
C SER A 195 -11.33 -2.38 18.73
N ILE A 196 -11.66 -3.55 19.29
CA ILE A 196 -11.21 -4.88 18.83
C ILE A 196 -11.86 -5.28 17.50
N TYR A 197 -13.12 -4.91 17.26
CA TYR A 197 -13.82 -5.24 16.01
C TYR A 197 -13.51 -4.27 14.85
N VAL A 198 -13.12 -3.02 15.14
CA VAL A 198 -12.72 -2.02 14.11
C VAL A 198 -11.21 -2.09 13.83
N SER A 199 -10.40 -2.45 14.81
CA SER A 199 -8.99 -2.82 14.62
C SER A 199 -8.91 -4.30 14.30
N ASP A 200 -9.22 -4.67 13.07
CA ASP A 200 -9.18 -6.05 12.62
C ASP A 200 -7.72 -6.55 12.47
N GLU A 201 -6.93 -6.45 13.55
CA GLU A 201 -5.60 -7.04 13.68
C GLU A 201 -5.67 -8.54 13.43
N THR A 202 -6.79 -9.17 13.78
CA THR A 202 -7.09 -10.57 13.45
C THR A 202 -7.19 -10.78 11.95
N PHE A 203 -7.89 -9.93 11.21
CA PHE A 203 -7.96 -10.02 9.75
C PHE A 203 -6.62 -9.71 9.10
N VAL A 204 -5.86 -8.70 9.55
CA VAL A 204 -4.53 -8.40 8.99
C VAL A 204 -3.53 -9.52 9.31
N LYS A 205 -3.56 -10.09 10.52
CA LYS A 205 -2.76 -11.28 10.86
C LYS A 205 -3.17 -12.48 10.02
N LYS A 206 -4.48 -12.74 9.88
CA LYS A 206 -5.00 -13.82 9.04
C LYS A 206 -4.65 -13.63 7.57
N GLN A 207 -4.70 -12.40 7.05
CA GLN A 207 -4.31 -12.09 5.67
C GLN A 207 -2.80 -12.26 5.47
N LYS A 208 -1.96 -11.88 6.44
CA LYS A 208 -0.52 -12.17 6.40
C LYS A 208 -0.22 -13.67 6.48
N GLU A 209 -0.93 -14.41 7.33
CA GLU A 209 -0.82 -15.86 7.42
C GLU A 209 -1.30 -16.56 6.14
N ASP A 210 -2.39 -16.09 5.55
CA ASP A 210 -2.94 -16.65 4.31
C ASP A 210 -2.04 -16.31 3.12
N VAL A 211 -1.45 -15.11 3.06
CA VAL A 211 -0.39 -14.78 2.10
C VAL A 211 0.82 -15.70 2.30
N ALA A 212 1.27 -15.93 3.54
CA ALA A 212 2.38 -16.84 3.81
C ALA A 212 2.06 -18.30 3.43
N LYS A 213 0.83 -18.77 3.67
CA LYS A 213 0.34 -20.09 3.24
C LYS A 213 0.27 -20.19 1.72
N LEU A 214 -0.24 -19.16 1.04
CA LEU A 214 -0.27 -19.10 -0.42
C LEU A 214 1.13 -19.13 -1.01
N THR A 215 2.08 -18.37 -0.44
CA THR A 215 3.49 -18.40 -0.87
C THR A 215 4.09 -19.78 -0.69
N LYS A 216 3.85 -20.46 0.45
CA LYS A 216 4.28 -21.86 0.63
C LYS A 216 3.63 -22.81 -0.36
N LEU A 217 2.34 -22.66 -0.64
CA LEU A 217 1.60 -23.52 -1.57
C LEU A 217 2.06 -23.29 -3.03
N TYR A 218 2.46 -22.06 -3.38
CA TYR A 218 3.11 -21.75 -4.65
C TYR A 218 4.53 -22.32 -4.73
N LEU A 219 5.30 -22.28 -3.62
CA LEU A 219 6.62 -22.90 -3.54
C LEU A 219 6.52 -24.42 -3.72
N ASP A 220 5.61 -25.08 -3.00
CA ASP A 220 5.34 -26.51 -3.13
C ASP A 220 4.84 -26.87 -4.53
N LYS A 221 4.01 -26.03 -5.15
CA LYS A 221 3.58 -26.24 -6.55
C LYS A 221 4.71 -26.04 -7.54
N LEU A 222 5.63 -25.10 -7.31
CA LEU A 222 6.83 -24.90 -8.13
C LEU A 222 7.79 -26.09 -8.02
N ASP A 223 7.96 -26.63 -6.81
CA ASP A 223 8.74 -27.85 -6.57
C ASP A 223 8.08 -29.10 -7.18
N GLN A 224 6.74 -29.16 -7.23
CA GLN A 224 6.00 -30.23 -7.92
C GLN A 224 6.05 -30.10 -9.44
N THR A 225 6.02 -28.89 -10.02
CA THR A 225 6.22 -28.71 -11.47
C THR A 225 7.66 -28.95 -11.92
N GLY A 226 8.62 -28.94 -10.99
CA GLY A 226 10.03 -29.24 -11.27
C GLY A 226 10.29 -30.68 -11.72
N ASP A 227 9.36 -31.62 -11.51
CA ASP A 227 9.48 -33.00 -11.99
C ASP A 227 8.76 -33.28 -13.32
N GLU A 228 7.76 -32.49 -13.71
CA GLU A 228 7.13 -32.60 -15.04
C GLU A 228 8.03 -31.98 -16.15
N ASP A 229 8.76 -30.91 -15.85
CA ASP A 229 9.73 -30.27 -16.75
C ASP A 229 11.03 -31.07 -16.97
N LYS A 230 11.22 -32.21 -16.27
CA LYS A 230 12.42 -33.05 -16.41
C LYS A 230 12.31 -34.11 -17.52
N GLN A 231 11.14 -34.36 -18.08
CA GLN A 231 10.93 -35.43 -19.08
C GLN A 231 10.27 -34.97 -20.38
N GLU A 232 10.11 -33.65 -20.58
CA GLU A 232 9.33 -33.02 -21.66
C GLU A 232 9.66 -33.60 -23.06
N PHE A 233 10.93 -33.83 -23.37
CA PHE A 233 11.34 -34.35 -24.69
C PHE A 233 11.48 -35.88 -24.76
N ILE A 234 11.59 -36.59 -23.64
CA ILE A 234 11.89 -38.03 -23.62
C ILE A 234 10.72 -38.84 -24.21
N ALA A 235 9.49 -38.50 -23.83
CA ALA A 235 8.30 -39.19 -24.31
C ALA A 235 8.01 -38.89 -25.78
N GLU A 236 8.29 -37.68 -26.24
CA GLU A 236 8.03 -37.25 -27.61
C GLU A 236 9.04 -37.82 -28.61
N PHE A 237 10.34 -37.86 -28.28
CA PHE A 237 11.35 -38.53 -29.12
C PHE A 237 11.07 -40.04 -29.25
N LYS A 238 10.62 -40.70 -28.18
CA LYS A 238 10.23 -42.13 -28.24
C LYS A 238 9.01 -42.38 -29.14
N LYS A 239 8.08 -41.43 -29.23
CA LYS A 239 6.90 -41.52 -30.11
C LYS A 239 7.22 -41.21 -31.56
N ALA A 240 8.11 -40.25 -31.81
CA ALA A 240 8.50 -39.82 -33.16
C ALA A 240 9.57 -40.74 -33.81
N PHE A 241 10.20 -41.62 -33.04
CA PHE A 241 11.22 -42.55 -33.53
C PHE A 241 10.60 -43.64 -34.42
N VAL A 242 10.97 -43.62 -35.70
CA VAL A 242 10.69 -44.70 -36.65
C VAL A 242 11.94 -45.57 -36.72
N SER A 243 11.86 -46.87 -36.42
CA SER A 243 13.02 -47.77 -36.44
C SER A 243 13.80 -47.66 -37.75
N PRO A 244 15.07 -47.22 -37.71
CA PRO A 244 15.98 -47.35 -38.83
C PRO A 244 16.30 -48.84 -39.06
N GLU A 245 16.89 -49.15 -40.22
CA GLU A 245 17.29 -50.50 -40.63
C GLU A 245 18.03 -51.29 -39.52
N PRO A 246 17.99 -52.64 -39.53
CA PRO A 246 18.37 -53.50 -38.39
C PRO A 246 19.82 -53.41 -37.86
N ASP A 247 20.68 -52.58 -38.46
CA ASP A 247 22.13 -52.52 -38.20
C ASP A 247 22.64 -51.11 -37.84
N PHE A 248 21.76 -50.18 -37.47
CA PHE A 248 22.14 -48.79 -37.16
C PHE A 248 22.45 -48.57 -35.67
N SER A 249 23.65 -48.07 -35.38
CA SER A 249 24.08 -47.65 -34.04
C SER A 249 24.73 -46.26 -34.07
N ALA A 250 24.21 -45.31 -33.29
CA ALA A 250 24.73 -43.93 -33.23
C ALA A 250 24.36 -43.24 -31.91
N VAL A 251 25.27 -42.40 -31.41
CA VAL A 251 25.08 -41.55 -30.22
C VAL A 251 25.07 -40.09 -30.62
N TYR A 252 23.93 -39.42 -30.41
CA TYR A 252 23.76 -37.98 -30.63
C TYR A 252 23.68 -37.25 -29.30
N GLN A 253 24.40 -36.14 -29.19
CA GLN A 253 24.30 -35.21 -28.06
C GLN A 253 23.84 -33.85 -28.57
N ILE A 254 22.69 -33.38 -28.07
CA ILE A 254 22.07 -32.11 -28.42
C ILE A 254 22.17 -31.17 -27.21
N MET A 255 22.96 -30.12 -27.35
CA MET A 255 23.11 -29.07 -26.34
C MET A 255 22.10 -27.96 -26.61
N MET A 256 21.21 -27.71 -25.66
CA MET A 256 20.23 -26.62 -25.71
C MET A 256 20.81 -25.36 -25.07
N THR A 257 21.05 -24.32 -25.87
CA THR A 257 21.72 -23.08 -25.43
C THR A 257 20.93 -22.25 -24.43
N ASP A 258 19.60 -22.35 -24.46
CA ASP A 258 18.67 -21.45 -23.76
C ASP A 258 18.26 -22.02 -22.39
N THR A 259 18.39 -23.33 -22.22
CA THR A 259 18.12 -24.01 -20.95
C THR A 259 19.39 -24.57 -20.30
N GLU A 260 20.56 -24.43 -20.95
CA GLU A 260 21.84 -25.04 -20.55
C GLU A 260 21.73 -26.53 -20.19
N ARG A 261 20.91 -27.27 -20.97
CA ARG A 261 20.69 -28.71 -20.77
C ARG A 261 21.17 -29.49 -21.99
N ASP A 262 21.84 -30.61 -21.73
CA ASP A 262 22.28 -31.55 -22.75
C ASP A 262 21.32 -32.74 -22.82
N LEU A 263 20.84 -33.06 -24.02
CA LEU A 263 20.01 -34.23 -24.32
C LEU A 263 20.84 -35.25 -25.11
N VAL A 264 20.82 -36.51 -24.70
CA VAL A 264 21.53 -37.60 -25.35
C VAL A 264 20.52 -38.58 -25.94
N LEU A 265 20.74 -38.94 -27.20
CA LEU A 265 20.00 -39.94 -27.95
C LEU A 265 20.98 -41.07 -28.32
N GLU A 266 20.82 -42.24 -27.70
CA GLU A 266 21.58 -43.44 -28.06
C GLU A 266 20.67 -44.39 -28.84
N VAL A 267 21.05 -44.70 -30.08
CA VAL A 267 20.39 -45.70 -30.91
C VAL A 267 21.31 -46.92 -30.99
N GLU A 268 20.81 -48.08 -30.59
CA GLU A 268 21.53 -49.36 -30.66
C GLU A 268 20.55 -50.46 -31.09
N ASN A 269 20.80 -51.14 -32.20
CA ASN A 269 19.99 -52.24 -32.75
C ASN A 269 18.48 -51.95 -32.77
N GLY A 270 18.10 -50.79 -33.29
CA GLY A 270 16.70 -50.37 -33.44
C GLY A 270 16.00 -49.95 -32.14
N LYS A 271 16.73 -49.83 -31.02
CA LYS A 271 16.21 -49.29 -29.75
C LYS A 271 16.79 -47.92 -29.46
N LEU A 272 15.92 -46.95 -29.22
CA LEU A 272 16.28 -45.59 -28.82
C LEU A 272 16.26 -45.44 -27.28
N LYS A 273 17.38 -45.06 -26.69
CA LYS A 273 17.47 -44.55 -25.31
C LYS A 273 17.64 -43.04 -25.35
N VAL A 274 16.82 -42.33 -24.59
CA VAL A 274 16.85 -40.86 -24.49
C VAL A 274 17.00 -40.48 -23.03
N TYR A 275 17.99 -39.67 -22.70
CA TYR A 275 18.21 -39.16 -21.36
C TYR A 275 18.91 -37.80 -21.40
N TYR A 276 18.79 -37.03 -20.32
CA TYR A 276 19.54 -35.77 -20.17
C TYR A 276 20.88 -36.05 -19.49
N GLY A 277 21.96 -35.55 -20.07
CA GLY A 277 23.33 -35.78 -19.59
C GLY A 277 24.40 -35.43 -20.63
N THR A 278 25.66 -35.63 -20.28
CA THR A 278 26.81 -35.34 -21.16
C THR A 278 27.59 -36.64 -21.38
N VAL A 279 27.91 -36.96 -22.63
CA VAL A 279 28.71 -38.13 -23.00
C VAL A 279 30.12 -37.67 -23.39
N GLN A 280 31.15 -38.41 -22.99
CA GLN A 280 32.55 -38.00 -23.24
C GLN A 280 32.99 -38.14 -24.71
N SER A 281 32.26 -38.90 -25.54
CA SER A 281 32.57 -39.10 -26.96
C SER A 281 31.32 -39.36 -27.83
N PRO A 282 30.47 -38.35 -28.10
CA PRO A 282 29.32 -38.51 -28.99
C PRO A 282 29.75 -38.64 -30.47
N ASN A 283 29.01 -39.43 -31.27
CA ASN A 283 29.23 -39.51 -32.73
C ASN A 283 28.84 -38.21 -33.44
N VAL A 284 27.82 -37.53 -32.90
CA VAL A 284 27.30 -36.27 -33.42
C VAL A 284 26.99 -35.35 -32.25
N LEU A 285 27.65 -34.19 -32.21
CA LEU A 285 27.37 -33.11 -31.26
C LEU A 285 26.62 -31.99 -31.98
N ALA A 286 25.36 -31.76 -31.60
CA ALA A 286 24.54 -30.68 -32.11
C ALA A 286 24.35 -29.59 -31.04
N LYS A 287 24.33 -28.32 -31.45
CA LYS A 287 23.97 -27.17 -30.61
C LYS A 287 22.78 -26.46 -31.23
N THR A 288 21.73 -26.25 -30.45
CA THR A 288 20.50 -25.59 -30.93
C THR A 288 19.66 -25.05 -29.77
N THR A 289 18.49 -24.48 -30.06
CA THR A 289 17.56 -23.91 -29.06
C THR A 289 16.37 -24.85 -28.79
N ARG A 290 15.69 -24.70 -27.64
CA ARG A 290 14.50 -25.49 -27.25
C ARG A 290 13.40 -25.42 -28.32
N GLU A 291 13.23 -24.26 -28.94
CA GLU A 291 12.24 -24.06 -30.00
C GLU A 291 12.50 -24.93 -31.23
N ILE A 292 13.77 -25.12 -31.59
CA ILE A 292 14.17 -25.93 -32.74
C ILE A 292 14.08 -27.41 -32.40
N VAL A 293 14.43 -27.83 -31.18
CA VAL A 293 14.22 -29.22 -30.71
C VAL A 293 12.74 -29.60 -30.80
N ASN A 294 11.84 -28.72 -30.33
CA ASN A 294 10.40 -28.91 -30.47
C ASN A 294 9.95 -29.07 -31.94
N LYS A 295 10.54 -28.31 -32.87
CA LYS A 295 10.24 -28.41 -34.30
C LYS A 295 10.78 -29.70 -34.93
N LEU A 296 11.94 -30.19 -34.47
CA LEU A 296 12.56 -31.46 -34.89
C LEU A 296 11.72 -32.66 -34.44
N VAL A 297 11.31 -32.68 -33.16
CA VAL A 297 10.51 -33.76 -32.57
C VAL A 297 9.14 -33.89 -33.24
N ASN A 298 8.51 -32.76 -33.58
CA ASN A 298 7.23 -32.72 -34.28
C ASN A 298 7.34 -32.95 -35.80
N GLY A 299 8.54 -33.26 -36.33
CA GLY A 299 8.76 -33.54 -37.75
C GLY A 299 8.56 -32.34 -38.69
N ARG A 300 8.47 -31.12 -38.15
CA ARG A 300 8.28 -29.89 -38.95
C ARG A 300 9.57 -29.46 -39.66
N VAL A 301 10.71 -29.88 -39.13
CA VAL A 301 12.05 -29.62 -39.67
C VAL A 301 12.87 -30.90 -39.52
N THR A 302 13.73 -31.20 -40.49
CA THR A 302 14.68 -32.34 -40.41
C THR A 302 16.02 -31.88 -39.84
N PHE A 303 16.80 -32.78 -39.24
CA PHE A 303 18.15 -32.46 -38.73
C PHE A 303 19.04 -31.83 -39.82
N GLN A 304 18.98 -32.35 -41.05
CA GLN A 304 19.69 -31.78 -42.20
C GLN A 304 19.16 -30.39 -42.57
N GLY A 305 17.84 -30.19 -42.58
CA GLY A 305 17.21 -28.90 -42.90
C GLY A 305 17.57 -27.81 -41.88
N ALA A 306 17.57 -28.14 -40.58
CA ALA A 306 17.97 -27.23 -39.51
C ALA A 306 19.47 -26.87 -39.58
N PHE A 307 20.32 -27.81 -40.01
CA PHE A 307 21.75 -27.56 -40.22
C PHE A 307 21.99 -26.64 -41.42
N MET A 308 21.33 -26.89 -42.56
CA MET A 308 21.48 -26.07 -43.77
C MET A 308 20.95 -24.64 -43.60
N SER A 309 19.93 -24.43 -42.74
CA SER A 309 19.41 -23.11 -42.41
C SER A 309 20.24 -22.35 -41.36
N SER A 310 21.39 -22.89 -40.93
CA SER A 310 22.24 -22.36 -39.85
C SER A 310 21.55 -22.22 -38.49
N GLN A 311 20.43 -22.92 -38.30
CA GLN A 311 19.66 -22.95 -37.04
C GLN A 311 20.17 -24.05 -36.08
N LEU A 312 20.94 -25.01 -36.60
CA LEU A 312 21.58 -26.07 -35.84
C LEU A 312 23.05 -26.14 -36.21
N THR A 313 23.94 -26.13 -35.22
CA THR A 313 25.38 -26.28 -35.42
C THR A 313 25.79 -27.69 -35.06
N CYS A 314 26.44 -28.42 -35.97
CA CYS A 314 26.77 -29.84 -35.79
C CYS A 314 28.29 -30.10 -35.93
N LYS A 315 28.84 -30.96 -35.07
CA LYS A 315 30.23 -31.44 -35.11
C LYS A 315 30.25 -32.96 -34.92
N GLY A 316 30.69 -33.73 -35.91
CA GLY A 316 30.68 -35.20 -35.86
C GLY A 316 30.61 -35.86 -37.24
N ASP A 317 30.19 -37.12 -37.30
CA ASP A 317 30.01 -37.85 -38.57
C ASP A 317 28.74 -37.40 -39.30
N PHE A 318 28.91 -36.62 -40.36
CA PHE A 318 27.83 -36.02 -41.14
C PHE A 318 26.98 -37.03 -41.92
N LYS A 319 27.44 -38.28 -42.09
CA LYS A 319 26.62 -39.33 -42.74
C LYS A 319 25.39 -39.71 -41.90
N LEU A 320 25.47 -39.53 -40.58
CA LEU A 320 24.43 -39.87 -39.61
C LEU A 320 23.33 -38.79 -39.47
N LEU A 321 23.40 -37.70 -40.25
CA LEU A 321 22.39 -36.62 -40.25
C LEU A 321 21.19 -36.87 -41.18
N ARG A 322 21.29 -37.89 -42.03
CA ARG A 322 20.30 -38.25 -43.06
C ARG A 322 19.36 -39.39 -42.63
N SER A 323 19.79 -40.19 -41.65
CA SER A 323 19.15 -41.41 -41.14
C SER A 323 18.28 -41.13 -39.93
#